data_AF-A0A7W4VMG8-F1
#
_entry.id   AF-A0A7W4VMG8-F1
#
_cell.length_a   1.000
_cell.length_b   1.000
_cell.length_c   1.000
_cell.angle_alpha   90.00
_cell.angle_beta   90.00
_cell.angle_gamma   90.00
#
_symmetry.space_group_name_H-M   'P 1'
#
loop_
_entity.id
_entity.type
_entity.pdbx_description
1 polymer ?
#
loop_
_entity_poly.entity_id
_entity_poly.type
_entity_poly.pdbx_seq_one_letter_code
_entity_poly.pdbx_strand_id
1 'polypeptide(L)'
;MATRGQKASRTSAKDSAKPPKISRKAVPAHIKAIVWGQAAGRCQFTGCNERLIGDLISGKTHLNKAYIAHIVADSADGPRGDADLSPKLTHDPANLMLMCDPHHRLIDGPGTRQDYTVERLREMKARHERRIEIVTGIDEDRACHVIRYTAGIAANESHVAAEHVRSAMLPDLYPAEGGWIDLDVVGLSLPDHDPDYWRTHLRNLREAFSQKVRGRLERREIKRLAVFGVAPMPLLVELGRLLSDVPTAEVRQLLRNPKGWRWQDSEAPMSLTVSPAATAGRTVALKLEISAGIANDRIAQILGTNAPIWSISASGAHNDIMRRRDDLADFAKAFRGTLDAIKRAHGEDVTVHLFPAMPVSAAVEVGRAWQPKAHPPIRIYDQNNALGGFIPAHELTHEQRSAA
;
A
#
# COMPACT_ATOMS: atom_id res chain seq x y z
N MET A 1 -89.37 -31.23 51.44
CA MET A 1 -88.93 -32.05 50.28
C MET A 1 -87.79 -31.29 49.61
N ALA A 2 -86.54 -31.67 49.89
CA ALA A 2 -85.72 -32.58 49.08
C ALA A 2 -85.29 -31.86 47.77
N THR A 3 -84.01 -31.70 47.43
CA THR A 3 -82.92 -32.69 47.50
C THR A 3 -81.53 -32.02 47.49
N ARG A 4 -80.62 -32.58 48.29
CA ARG A 4 -79.15 -32.44 48.17
C ARG A 4 -78.65 -33.14 46.90
N GLY A 5 -77.65 -32.57 46.24
CA GLY A 5 -76.84 -33.21 45.20
C GLY A 5 -75.35 -33.04 45.50
N GLN A 6 -74.60 -34.13 45.42
CA GLN A 6 -73.26 -34.37 45.96
C GLN A 6 -72.09 -33.81 45.13
N LYS A 7 -70.96 -33.71 45.84
CA LYS A 7 -69.58 -33.43 45.41
C LYS A 7 -69.12 -34.25 44.20
N ALA A 8 -68.34 -33.61 43.32
CA ALA A 8 -67.30 -34.26 42.53
C ALA A 8 -65.95 -33.57 42.85
N SER A 9 -65.07 -34.30 43.52
CA SER A 9 -63.68 -33.90 43.79
C SER A 9 -62.86 -34.02 42.51
N ARG A 10 -62.42 -32.89 41.95
CA ARG A 10 -61.34 -32.86 40.98
C ARG A 10 -60.01 -32.79 41.72
N THR A 11 -59.26 -33.87 41.65
CA THR A 11 -57.87 -33.99 42.05
C THR A 11 -57.03 -32.95 41.31
N SER A 12 -56.45 -32.00 42.07
CA SER A 12 -55.48 -31.04 41.58
C SER A 12 -54.17 -31.77 41.25
N ALA A 13 -53.83 -31.86 39.97
CA ALA A 13 -52.50 -32.22 39.53
C ALA A 13 -51.49 -31.22 40.13
N LYS A 14 -50.47 -31.75 40.80
CA LYS A 14 -49.32 -30.97 41.28
C LYS A 14 -48.65 -30.31 40.08
N ASP A 15 -48.67 -28.98 40.05
CA ASP A 15 -47.80 -28.18 39.20
C ASP A 15 -46.34 -28.56 39.50
N SER A 16 -45.71 -29.26 38.56
CA SER A 16 -44.27 -29.45 38.54
C SER A 16 -43.62 -28.09 38.27
N ALA A 17 -43.02 -27.52 39.31
CA ALA A 17 -42.25 -26.29 39.23
C ALA A 17 -41.23 -26.39 38.09
N LYS A 18 -41.33 -25.48 37.11
CA LYS A 18 -40.32 -25.31 36.05
C LYS A 18 -38.95 -25.14 36.72
N PRO A 19 -37.90 -25.84 36.26
CA PRO A 19 -36.56 -25.66 36.81
C PRO A 19 -36.12 -24.20 36.66
N PRO A 20 -35.35 -23.66 37.62
CA PRO A 20 -34.93 -22.27 37.59
C PRO A 20 -34.09 -22.03 36.33
N LYS A 21 -34.45 -21.00 35.56
CA LYS A 21 -33.61 -20.52 34.44
C LYS A 21 -32.26 -20.11 35.03
N ILE A 22 -31.21 -20.86 34.73
CA ILE A 22 -29.84 -20.48 35.06
C ILE A 22 -29.58 -19.13 34.39
N SER A 23 -29.49 -18.07 35.18
CA SER A 23 -29.20 -16.74 34.66
C SER A 23 -27.76 -16.70 34.18
N ARG A 24 -27.54 -16.35 32.91
CA ARG A 24 -26.23 -16.03 32.35
C ARG A 24 -25.41 -15.21 33.33
N LYS A 25 -24.24 -15.71 33.74
CA LYS A 25 -23.31 -14.92 34.56
C LYS A 25 -22.83 -13.74 33.74
N ALA A 26 -22.96 -12.54 34.30
CA ALA A 26 -22.50 -11.34 33.61
C ALA A 26 -20.97 -11.33 33.53
N VAL A 27 -20.41 -11.10 32.34
CA VAL A 27 -18.97 -10.98 32.15
C VAL A 27 -18.45 -9.80 33.00
N PRO A 28 -17.44 -10.00 33.87
CA PRO A 28 -16.87 -8.94 34.71
C PRO A 28 -16.31 -7.76 33.92
N ALA A 29 -16.31 -6.56 34.50
CA ALA A 29 -15.90 -5.33 33.80
C ALA A 29 -14.45 -5.37 33.29
N HIS A 30 -13.50 -5.91 34.07
CA HIS A 30 -12.10 -6.02 33.65
C HIS A 30 -11.94 -7.00 32.46
N ILE A 31 -12.69 -8.10 32.42
CA ILE A 31 -12.71 -9.04 31.29
C ILE A 31 -13.29 -8.37 30.04
N LYS A 32 -14.38 -7.60 30.19
CA LYS A 32 -14.91 -6.80 29.08
C LYS A 32 -13.85 -5.85 28.54
N ALA A 33 -13.12 -5.14 29.40
CA ALA A 33 -12.07 -4.22 28.98
C ALA A 33 -10.96 -4.92 28.17
N ILE A 34 -10.53 -6.13 28.58
CA ILE A 34 -9.55 -6.94 27.85
C ILE A 34 -10.07 -7.28 26.44
N VAL A 35 -11.28 -7.84 26.34
CA VAL A 35 -11.88 -8.22 25.05
C VAL A 35 -12.06 -7.01 24.14
N TRP A 36 -12.50 -5.87 24.68
CA TRP A 36 -12.63 -4.62 23.94
C TRP A 36 -11.29 -4.08 23.45
N GLY A 37 -10.25 -4.12 24.29
CA GLY A 37 -8.89 -3.68 23.96
C GLY A 37 -8.30 -4.52 22.83
N GLN A 38 -8.36 -5.85 22.95
CA GLN A 38 -7.86 -6.79 21.95
C GLN A 38 -8.61 -6.71 20.60
N ALA A 39 -9.91 -6.39 20.65
CA ALA A 39 -10.73 -6.23 19.45
C ALA A 39 -10.66 -4.82 18.84
N ALA A 40 -10.07 -3.83 19.54
CA ALA A 40 -10.08 -2.41 19.21
C ALA A 40 -11.50 -1.87 18.87
N GLY A 41 -12.52 -2.36 19.57
CA GLY A 41 -13.92 -1.99 19.34
C GLY A 41 -14.48 -2.34 17.96
N ARG A 42 -13.92 -3.36 17.30
CA ARG A 42 -14.35 -3.84 16.00
C ARG A 42 -14.83 -5.28 16.05
N CYS A 43 -15.79 -5.62 15.19
CA CYS A 43 -16.29 -7.00 15.09
C CYS A 43 -15.17 -7.96 14.65
N GLN A 44 -14.97 -9.03 15.43
CA GLN A 44 -13.95 -10.06 15.21
C GLN A 44 -14.38 -11.15 14.22
N PHE A 45 -15.57 -11.04 13.63
CA PHE A 45 -16.00 -11.96 12.58
C PHE A 45 -15.17 -11.75 11.31
N THR A 46 -14.76 -12.85 10.68
CA THR A 46 -13.95 -12.85 9.45
C THR A 46 -14.58 -11.97 8.36
N GLY A 47 -13.85 -10.96 7.89
CA GLY A 47 -14.32 -10.09 6.79
C GLY A 47 -15.27 -8.96 7.20
N CYS A 48 -15.64 -8.82 8.48
CA CYS A 48 -16.52 -7.74 8.94
C CYS A 48 -15.76 -6.47 9.34
N ASN A 49 -15.00 -6.50 10.44
CA ASN A 49 -14.23 -5.36 10.97
C ASN A 49 -15.08 -4.08 11.26
N GLU A 50 -16.41 -4.20 11.36
CA GLU A 50 -17.32 -3.08 11.61
C GLU A 50 -16.98 -2.39 12.94
N ARG A 51 -17.00 -1.06 12.95
CA ARG A 51 -16.87 -0.26 14.18
C ARG A 51 -18.13 -0.40 15.04
N LEU A 52 -17.95 -0.83 16.28
CA LEU A 52 -19.06 -1.14 17.20
C LEU A 52 -19.41 0.00 18.17
N ILE A 53 -18.68 1.12 18.09
CA ILE A 53 -18.95 2.33 18.88
C ILE A 53 -19.36 3.46 17.94
N GLY A 54 -20.55 3.98 18.18
CA GLY A 54 -21.15 5.07 17.43
C GLY A 54 -22.01 4.60 16.27
N ASP A 55 -22.92 5.46 15.86
CA ASP A 55 -23.70 5.31 14.63
C ASP A 55 -23.78 6.66 13.91
N LEU A 56 -23.30 6.68 12.67
CA LEU A 56 -23.22 7.91 11.88
C LEU A 56 -24.61 8.36 11.42
N ILE A 57 -25.49 7.42 11.06
CA ILE A 57 -26.81 7.71 10.48
C ILE A 57 -27.72 8.37 11.53
N SER A 58 -27.76 7.83 12.75
CA SER A 58 -28.53 8.43 13.85
C SER A 58 -27.80 9.56 14.59
N GLY A 59 -26.54 9.84 14.25
CA GLY A 59 -25.69 10.82 14.93
C GLY A 59 -25.27 10.43 16.36
N LYS A 60 -25.59 9.22 16.82
CA LYS A 60 -25.27 8.76 18.18
C LYS A 60 -23.82 8.28 18.26
N THR A 61 -22.88 9.19 18.49
CA THR A 61 -21.43 8.93 18.50
C THR A 61 -20.95 7.97 19.60
N HIS A 62 -21.69 7.81 20.70
CA HIS A 62 -21.33 6.95 21.84
C HIS A 62 -22.15 5.65 21.93
N LEU A 63 -22.97 5.33 20.93
CA LEU A 63 -23.79 4.11 20.93
C LEU A 63 -22.91 2.86 20.95
N ASN A 64 -23.08 1.98 21.94
CA ASN A 64 -22.43 0.68 21.97
C ASN A 64 -23.31 -0.36 21.25
N LYS A 65 -22.85 -0.85 20.11
CA LYS A 65 -23.53 -1.87 19.27
C LYS A 65 -22.94 -3.28 19.44
N ALA A 66 -21.99 -3.45 20.36
CA ALA A 66 -21.25 -4.71 20.48
C ALA A 66 -21.97 -5.74 21.35
N TYR A 67 -21.76 -6.99 20.98
CA TYR A 67 -22.04 -8.16 21.79
C TYR A 67 -20.74 -8.87 22.13
N ILE A 68 -20.72 -9.51 23.30
CA ILE A 68 -19.64 -10.43 23.68
C ILE A 68 -20.20 -11.84 23.53
N ALA A 69 -19.74 -12.52 22.47
CA ALA A 69 -20.08 -13.90 22.17
C ALA A 69 -19.12 -14.85 22.88
N HIS A 70 -19.65 -15.97 23.35
CA HIS A 70 -18.84 -17.09 23.82
C HIS A 70 -18.48 -18.02 22.65
N ILE A 71 -17.22 -18.43 22.56
CA ILE A 71 -16.79 -19.47 21.60
C ILE A 71 -17.35 -20.82 22.05
N VAL A 72 -17.02 -21.23 23.27
CA VAL A 72 -17.66 -22.31 24.03
C VAL A 72 -18.70 -21.67 24.94
N ALA A 73 -19.97 -22.02 24.75
CA ALA A 73 -21.09 -21.40 25.48
C ALA A 73 -20.90 -21.46 27.00
N ASP A 74 -21.52 -20.51 27.70
CA ASP A 74 -21.53 -20.44 29.16
C ASP A 74 -22.32 -21.59 29.82
N SER A 75 -23.28 -22.14 29.09
CA SER A 75 -24.08 -23.32 29.45
C SER A 75 -23.65 -24.54 28.64
N ALA A 76 -23.67 -25.72 29.27
CA ALA A 76 -23.41 -27.00 28.61
C ALA A 76 -24.40 -27.29 27.46
N ASP A 77 -25.66 -26.85 27.60
CA ASP A 77 -26.69 -27.02 26.57
C ASP A 77 -26.65 -25.94 25.47
N GLY A 78 -25.74 -24.97 25.60
CA GLY A 78 -25.60 -23.87 24.65
C GLY A 78 -24.89 -24.28 23.35
N PRO A 79 -24.83 -23.39 22.34
CA PRO A 79 -24.04 -23.62 21.14
C PRO A 79 -22.57 -23.95 21.48
N ARG A 80 -22.11 -25.13 21.09
CA ARG A 80 -20.77 -25.65 21.43
C ARG A 80 -20.49 -25.70 22.94
N GLY A 81 -21.54 -25.80 23.76
CA GLY A 81 -21.41 -25.97 25.21
C GLY A 81 -20.80 -27.33 25.56
N ASP A 82 -20.11 -27.37 26.68
CA ASP A 82 -19.46 -28.57 27.20
C ASP A 82 -19.54 -28.56 28.73
N ALA A 83 -19.92 -29.69 29.33
CA ALA A 83 -20.18 -29.78 30.76
C ALA A 83 -18.97 -29.41 31.63
N ASP A 84 -17.75 -29.69 31.15
CA ASP A 84 -16.51 -29.46 31.89
C ASP A 84 -15.86 -28.11 31.52
N LEU A 85 -15.91 -27.72 30.25
CA LEU A 85 -15.25 -26.51 29.75
C LEU A 85 -16.10 -25.25 29.93
N SER A 86 -17.42 -25.32 29.76
CA SER A 86 -18.29 -24.14 29.86
C SER A 86 -18.13 -23.37 31.18
N PRO A 87 -18.11 -24.03 32.37
CA PRO A 87 -17.91 -23.33 33.63
C PRO A 87 -16.51 -22.71 33.78
N LYS A 88 -15.48 -23.32 33.17
CA LYS A 88 -14.08 -22.88 33.25
C LYS A 88 -13.79 -21.70 32.33
N LEU A 89 -14.40 -21.71 31.13
CA LEU A 89 -14.13 -20.74 30.07
C LEU A 89 -15.10 -19.56 30.04
N THR A 90 -16.16 -19.58 30.86
CA THR A 90 -17.24 -18.57 30.84
C THR A 90 -16.74 -17.12 30.92
N HIS A 91 -15.66 -16.86 31.67
CA HIS A 91 -15.06 -15.53 31.85
C HIS A 91 -13.63 -15.45 31.31
N ASP A 92 -13.15 -16.46 30.59
CA ASP A 92 -11.82 -16.43 29.97
C ASP A 92 -11.84 -15.51 28.73
N PRO A 93 -11.06 -14.42 28.67
CA PRO A 93 -10.98 -13.58 27.49
C PRO A 93 -10.66 -14.34 26.19
N ALA A 94 -9.91 -15.44 26.27
CA ALA A 94 -9.60 -16.29 25.12
C ALA A 94 -10.84 -16.99 24.53
N ASN A 95 -11.89 -17.16 25.34
CA ASN A 95 -13.17 -17.75 24.96
C ASN A 95 -14.23 -16.72 24.55
N LEU A 96 -13.91 -15.42 24.60
CA LEU A 96 -14.86 -14.34 24.35
C LEU A 96 -14.51 -13.58 23.07
N MET A 97 -15.50 -13.31 22.23
CA MET A 97 -15.37 -12.56 20.98
C MET A 97 -16.27 -11.33 20.96
N LEU A 98 -15.73 -10.20 20.50
CA LEU A 98 -16.51 -8.98 20.27
C LEU A 98 -17.17 -9.02 18.88
N MET A 99 -18.49 -8.91 18.80
CA MET A 99 -19.25 -9.03 17.55
C MET A 99 -20.32 -7.96 17.38
N CYS A 100 -20.68 -7.62 16.13
CA CYS A 100 -21.91 -6.88 15.84
C CYS A 100 -23.14 -7.79 15.94
N ASP A 101 -24.33 -7.19 15.99
CA ASP A 101 -25.61 -7.91 16.10
C ASP A 101 -25.79 -9.01 15.03
N PRO A 102 -25.58 -8.76 13.73
CA PRO A 102 -25.77 -9.79 12.70
C PRO A 102 -24.87 -11.00 12.91
N HIS A 103 -23.58 -10.79 13.17
CA HIS A 103 -22.62 -11.89 13.30
C HIS A 103 -22.75 -12.63 14.64
N HIS A 104 -23.10 -11.93 15.73
CA HIS A 104 -23.42 -12.57 17.01
C HIS A 104 -24.61 -13.54 16.86
N ARG A 105 -25.66 -13.15 16.14
CA ARG A 105 -26.80 -14.03 15.87
C ARG A 105 -26.46 -15.15 14.89
N LEU A 106 -25.61 -14.88 13.90
CA LEU A 106 -25.23 -15.84 12.87
C LEU A 106 -24.48 -17.05 13.46
N ILE A 107 -23.53 -16.83 14.37
CA ILE A 107 -22.70 -17.93 14.90
C ILE A 107 -23.45 -18.86 15.86
N ASP A 108 -24.55 -18.37 16.44
CA ASP A 108 -25.40 -19.09 17.40
C ASP A 108 -26.76 -19.50 16.83
N GLY A 109 -27.03 -19.12 15.56
CA GLY A 109 -28.29 -19.37 14.89
C GLY A 109 -28.63 -20.86 14.84
N PRO A 110 -29.87 -21.30 15.11
CA PRO A 110 -30.24 -22.72 15.15
C PRO A 110 -29.89 -23.51 13.88
N GLY A 111 -29.95 -22.84 12.72
CA GLY A 111 -29.63 -23.44 11.41
C GLY A 111 -28.23 -23.12 10.87
N THR A 112 -27.39 -22.42 11.62
CA THR A 112 -26.05 -21.98 11.16
C THR A 112 -24.93 -22.31 12.14
N ARG A 113 -25.24 -22.55 13.42
CA ARG A 113 -24.25 -22.80 14.49
C ARG A 113 -23.31 -23.97 14.21
N GLN A 114 -23.74 -24.96 13.42
CA GLN A 114 -22.94 -26.10 13.00
C GLN A 114 -21.77 -25.71 12.06
N ASP A 115 -21.89 -24.59 11.34
CA ASP A 115 -20.86 -24.10 10.42
C ASP A 115 -19.73 -23.34 11.14
N TYR A 116 -19.92 -23.04 12.43
CA TYR A 116 -19.02 -22.26 13.26
C TYR A 116 -18.53 -23.11 14.42
N THR A 117 -17.52 -23.94 14.18
CA THR A 117 -16.86 -24.74 15.23
C THR A 117 -16.03 -23.88 16.18
N VAL A 118 -15.64 -24.45 17.32
CA VAL A 118 -14.76 -23.79 18.31
C VAL A 118 -13.43 -23.38 17.66
N GLU A 119 -12.85 -24.26 16.86
CA GLU A 119 -11.58 -24.06 16.16
C GLU A 119 -11.68 -22.88 15.20
N ARG A 120 -12.76 -22.86 14.39
CA ARG A 120 -13.01 -21.78 13.43
C ARG A 120 -13.12 -20.43 14.13
N LEU A 121 -13.91 -20.34 15.21
CA LEU A 121 -14.09 -19.10 15.96
C LEU A 121 -12.79 -18.65 16.65
N ARG A 122 -12.01 -19.58 17.21
CA ARG A 122 -10.67 -19.29 17.75
C ARG A 122 -9.73 -18.74 16.68
N GLU A 123 -9.74 -19.32 15.48
CA GLU A 123 -8.95 -18.82 14.35
C GLU A 123 -9.38 -17.40 13.94
N MET A 124 -10.69 -17.14 13.87
CA MET A 124 -11.22 -15.79 13.57
C MET A 124 -10.71 -14.77 14.57
N LYS A 125 -10.84 -15.07 15.87
CA LYS A 125 -10.38 -14.23 16.99
C LYS A 125 -8.87 -14.01 16.92
N ALA A 126 -8.08 -15.08 16.86
CA ALA A 126 -6.62 -15.00 16.87
C ALA A 126 -6.09 -14.16 15.69
N ARG A 127 -6.64 -14.35 14.49
CA ARG A 127 -6.26 -13.54 13.32
C ARG A 127 -6.65 -12.06 13.48
N HIS A 128 -7.82 -11.76 14.06
CA HIS A 128 -8.22 -10.38 14.32
C HIS A 128 -7.30 -9.71 15.34
N GLU A 129 -7.06 -10.36 16.47
CA GLU A 129 -6.27 -9.81 17.58
C GLU A 129 -4.82 -9.61 17.17
N ARG A 130 -4.22 -10.60 16.50
CA ARG A 130 -2.87 -10.46 15.94
C ARG A 130 -2.76 -9.29 14.98
N ARG A 131 -3.77 -9.08 14.11
CA ARG A 131 -3.79 -7.93 13.20
C ARG A 131 -3.92 -6.60 13.95
N ILE A 132 -4.77 -6.54 14.97
CA ILE A 132 -4.90 -5.33 15.82
C ILE A 132 -3.56 -5.05 16.48
N GLU A 133 -2.98 -6.02 17.17
CA GLU A 133 -1.67 -5.90 17.84
C GLU A 133 -0.59 -5.37 16.90
N ILE A 134 -0.45 -5.95 15.71
CA ILE A 134 0.53 -5.50 14.70
C ILE A 134 0.27 -4.05 14.27
N VAL A 135 -0.97 -3.69 13.97
CA VAL A 135 -1.31 -2.35 13.44
C VAL A 135 -1.25 -1.28 14.54
N THR A 136 -1.63 -1.61 15.77
CA THR A 136 -1.62 -0.67 16.90
C THR A 136 -0.27 -0.62 17.62
N GLY A 137 0.65 -1.54 17.33
CA GLY A 137 2.02 -1.53 17.84
C GLY A 137 2.98 -0.65 17.03
N ILE A 138 2.50 0.00 15.96
CA ILE A 138 3.30 0.94 15.16
C ILE A 138 3.62 2.20 15.98
N ASP A 139 4.89 2.56 16.07
CA ASP A 139 5.36 3.72 16.85
C ASP A 139 5.08 5.05 16.12
N GLU A 140 4.96 6.14 16.88
CA GLU A 140 4.75 7.48 16.33
C GLU A 140 5.85 7.89 15.34
N ASP A 141 7.09 7.40 15.53
CA ASP A 141 8.24 7.68 14.66
C ASP A 141 8.13 7.11 13.23
N ARG A 142 7.14 6.24 12.98
CA ARG A 142 6.83 5.64 11.67
C ARG A 142 5.93 6.50 10.79
N ALA A 143 5.58 7.70 11.25
CA ALA A 143 4.84 8.68 10.46
C ALA A 143 5.62 9.12 9.22
N CYS A 144 4.95 9.12 8.07
CA CYS A 144 5.52 9.52 6.79
C CYS A 144 4.75 10.67 6.17
N HIS A 145 5.49 11.62 5.59
CA HIS A 145 4.90 12.49 4.59
C HIS A 145 4.77 11.73 3.26
N VAL A 146 3.64 11.87 2.60
CA VAL A 146 3.32 11.16 1.36
C VAL A 146 3.41 12.14 0.21
N ILE A 147 4.40 11.96 -0.68
CA ILE A 147 4.44 12.65 -1.97
C ILE A 147 3.55 11.90 -2.95
N ARG A 148 2.59 12.61 -3.55
CA ARG A 148 1.82 12.14 -4.69
C ARG A 148 2.16 13.01 -5.89
N TYR A 149 2.47 12.36 -7.01
CA TYR A 149 2.74 13.06 -8.25
C TYR A 149 2.11 12.34 -9.44
N THR A 150 1.20 13.03 -10.11
CA THR A 150 0.51 12.53 -11.29
C THR A 150 0.54 13.58 -12.39
N ALA A 151 0.84 13.19 -13.63
CA ALA A 151 0.84 14.11 -14.77
C ALA A 151 0.18 13.46 -16.00
N GLY A 152 -0.70 14.21 -16.69
CA GLY A 152 -1.03 13.97 -18.10
C GLY A 152 -1.77 12.66 -18.45
N ILE A 153 -2.43 12.00 -17.51
CA ILE A 153 -3.28 10.83 -17.84
C ILE A 153 -4.70 11.18 -17.43
N ALA A 154 -5.56 11.38 -18.44
CA ALA A 154 -6.91 11.93 -18.36
C ALA A 154 -7.93 11.14 -17.49
N ALA A 155 -7.49 10.18 -16.67
CA ALA A 155 -8.35 9.36 -15.80
C ALA A 155 -7.72 9.05 -14.41
N ASN A 156 -6.66 9.77 -13.99
CA ASN A 156 -5.73 9.24 -12.99
C ASN A 156 -6.04 9.42 -11.50
N GLU A 157 -7.12 10.12 -11.11
CA GLU A 157 -7.46 10.33 -9.68
C GLU A 157 -7.59 9.00 -8.90
N SER A 158 -7.86 7.88 -9.59
CA SER A 158 -7.97 6.54 -8.98
C SER A 158 -6.63 5.91 -8.55
N HIS A 159 -5.49 6.27 -9.17
CA HIS A 159 -4.27 5.47 -9.01
C HIS A 159 -3.54 5.69 -7.69
N VAL A 160 -3.54 6.90 -7.14
CA VAL A 160 -2.90 7.25 -5.86
C VAL A 160 -3.95 7.62 -4.80
N ALA A 161 -5.06 6.87 -4.77
CA ALA A 161 -6.11 7.04 -3.79
C ALA A 161 -5.58 6.81 -2.36
N ALA A 162 -6.08 7.59 -1.40
CA ALA A 162 -5.61 7.57 -0.02
C ALA A 162 -5.72 6.17 0.63
N GLU A 163 -6.73 5.38 0.24
CA GLU A 163 -6.88 4.00 0.71
C GLU A 163 -5.75 3.08 0.25
N HIS A 164 -5.39 3.14 -1.04
CA HIS A 164 -4.30 2.32 -1.58
C HIS A 164 -2.95 2.70 -0.95
N VAL A 165 -2.72 3.99 -0.70
CA VAL A 165 -1.54 4.48 0.01
C VAL A 165 -1.49 3.92 1.43
N ARG A 166 -2.57 4.07 2.21
CA ARG A 166 -2.64 3.54 3.59
C ARG A 166 -2.40 2.03 3.62
N SER A 167 -3.04 1.29 2.71
CA SER A 167 -2.88 -0.16 2.61
C SER A 167 -1.46 -0.59 2.24
N ALA A 168 -0.74 0.21 1.44
CA ALA A 168 0.63 -0.10 1.04
C ALA A 168 1.67 0.19 2.12
N MET A 169 1.39 1.11 3.03
CA MET A 169 2.31 1.54 4.07
C MET A 169 2.23 0.66 5.32
N LEU A 170 1.02 0.25 5.71
CA LEU A 170 0.82 -0.57 6.91
C LEU A 170 1.35 -2.00 6.73
N PRO A 171 1.92 -2.61 7.79
CA PRO A 171 2.03 -2.09 9.15
C PRO A 171 3.34 -1.35 9.44
N ASP A 172 4.24 -1.22 8.46
CA ASP A 172 5.60 -0.73 8.72
C ASP A 172 5.66 0.80 8.85
N LEU A 173 4.76 1.50 8.13
CA LEU A 173 4.67 2.94 8.04
C LEU A 173 3.20 3.38 8.00
N TYR A 174 2.95 4.66 8.29
CA TYR A 174 1.62 5.25 8.14
C TYR A 174 1.69 6.72 7.70
N PRO A 175 0.69 7.22 6.94
CA PRO A 175 0.64 8.64 6.59
C PRO A 175 0.51 9.51 7.85
N ALA A 176 1.40 10.49 8.00
CA ALA A 176 1.29 11.50 9.05
C ALA A 176 0.00 12.31 8.87
N GLU A 177 -0.56 12.81 9.97
CA GLU A 177 -1.68 13.75 9.92
C GLU A 177 -1.26 15.03 9.16
N GLY A 178 -2.07 15.46 8.19
CA GLY A 178 -1.70 16.56 7.29
C GLY A 178 -0.47 16.30 6.42
N GLY A 179 0.06 15.07 6.40
CA GLY A 179 1.31 14.71 5.74
C GLY A 179 1.23 14.52 4.22
N TRP A 180 0.12 14.89 3.58
CA TRP A 180 -0.08 14.71 2.14
C TRP A 180 0.55 15.87 1.36
N ILE A 181 1.39 15.55 0.38
CA ILE A 181 2.10 16.51 -0.46
C ILE A 181 1.81 16.19 -1.92
N ASP A 182 0.90 16.96 -2.51
CA ASP A 182 0.54 16.86 -3.92
C ASP A 182 1.42 17.77 -4.76
N LEU A 183 2.15 17.18 -5.73
CA LEU A 183 3.06 17.91 -6.62
C LEU A 183 2.46 18.16 -8.01
N ASP A 184 1.27 17.65 -8.29
CA ASP A 184 0.54 17.90 -9.53
C ASP A 184 -0.13 19.29 -9.55
N VAL A 185 -0.42 19.75 -10.76
CA VAL A 185 -1.14 21.01 -11.00
C VAL A 185 -2.56 20.69 -11.41
N VAL A 186 -3.51 21.00 -10.53
CA VAL A 186 -4.94 20.78 -10.77
C VAL A 186 -5.39 21.55 -12.01
N GLY A 187 -6.07 20.87 -12.92
CA GLY A 187 -6.63 21.47 -14.14
C GLY A 187 -5.62 21.72 -15.27
N LEU A 188 -4.35 21.38 -15.11
CA LEU A 188 -3.38 21.43 -16.21
C LEU A 188 -3.65 20.28 -17.19
N SER A 189 -4.32 20.59 -18.30
CA SER A 189 -4.54 19.66 -19.40
C SER A 189 -3.69 20.08 -20.58
N LEU A 190 -2.54 19.44 -20.71
CA LEU A 190 -1.60 19.66 -21.81
C LEU A 190 -1.17 18.27 -22.30
N PRO A 191 -1.42 17.91 -23.56
CA PRO A 191 -1.05 16.59 -24.06
C PRO A 191 0.47 16.51 -24.31
N ASP A 192 1.02 15.30 -24.26
CA ASP A 192 2.46 15.04 -24.34
C ASP A 192 3.12 15.37 -25.70
N HIS A 193 2.31 15.57 -26.75
CA HIS A 193 2.76 16.03 -28.07
C HIS A 193 2.80 17.56 -28.20
N ASP A 194 2.34 18.29 -27.18
CA ASP A 194 2.42 19.74 -27.16
C ASP A 194 3.88 20.19 -26.97
N PRO A 195 4.39 21.15 -27.77
CA PRO A 195 5.77 21.65 -27.64
C PRO A 195 6.11 22.20 -26.25
N ASP A 196 5.13 22.72 -25.52
CA ASP A 196 5.30 23.28 -24.17
C ASP A 196 5.13 22.26 -23.05
N TYR A 197 4.77 21.00 -23.38
CA TYR A 197 4.50 19.96 -22.40
C TYR A 197 5.62 19.78 -21.38
N TRP A 198 6.82 19.46 -21.86
CA TRP A 198 7.96 19.14 -21.00
C TRP A 198 8.42 20.36 -20.22
N ARG A 199 8.55 21.51 -20.89
CA ARG A 199 8.97 22.77 -20.25
C ARG A 199 8.04 23.16 -19.11
N THR A 200 6.73 23.08 -19.34
CA THR A 200 5.71 23.47 -18.36
C THR A 200 5.69 22.50 -17.19
N HIS A 201 5.63 21.19 -17.44
CA HIS A 201 5.57 20.19 -16.38
C HIS A 201 6.85 20.14 -15.54
N LEU A 202 8.04 20.25 -16.15
CA LEU A 202 9.31 20.28 -15.42
C LEU A 202 9.40 21.52 -14.52
N ARG A 203 9.01 22.69 -15.01
CA ARG A 203 8.98 23.92 -14.21
C ARG A 203 8.04 23.77 -13.01
N ASN A 204 6.80 23.35 -13.26
CA ASN A 204 5.78 23.22 -12.22
C ASN A 204 6.19 22.19 -11.15
N LEU A 205 6.77 21.05 -11.56
CA LEU A 205 7.28 20.04 -10.63
C LEU A 205 8.39 20.62 -9.73
N ARG A 206 9.35 21.35 -10.32
CA ARG A 206 10.45 21.97 -9.57
C ARG A 206 9.95 23.02 -8.57
N GLU A 207 9.04 23.89 -9.00
CA GLU A 207 8.44 24.93 -8.16
C GLU A 207 7.63 24.31 -7.01
N ALA A 208 6.74 23.36 -7.31
CA ALA A 208 5.95 22.66 -6.31
C ALA A 208 6.82 21.91 -5.30
N PHE A 209 7.88 21.24 -5.75
CA PHE A 209 8.82 20.57 -4.86
C PHE A 209 9.57 21.56 -3.97
N SER A 210 10.05 22.66 -4.52
CA SER A 210 10.74 23.71 -3.76
C SER A 210 9.83 24.28 -2.66
N GLN A 211 8.60 24.64 -3.01
CA GLN A 211 7.62 25.22 -2.09
C GLN A 211 7.15 24.25 -1.02
N LYS A 212 6.84 23.00 -1.39
CA LYS A 212 6.13 22.05 -0.51
C LYS A 212 7.05 21.04 0.19
N VAL A 213 8.27 20.83 -0.29
CA VAL A 213 9.16 19.76 0.20
C VAL A 213 10.48 20.32 0.71
N ARG A 214 11.23 21.06 -0.13
CA ARG A 214 12.63 21.42 0.17
C ARG A 214 12.82 22.14 1.50
N GLY A 215 12.13 23.28 1.70
CA GLY A 215 12.28 24.04 2.95
C GLY A 215 11.83 23.27 4.20
N ARG A 216 10.88 22.34 4.06
CA ARG A 216 10.39 21.50 5.17
C ARG A 216 11.39 20.39 5.54
N LEU A 217 12.12 19.86 4.56
CA LEU A 217 13.24 18.94 4.81
C LEU A 217 14.39 19.65 5.54
N GLU A 218 14.76 20.86 5.10
CA GLU A 218 15.83 21.66 5.72
C GLU A 218 15.51 22.00 7.18
N ARG A 219 14.26 22.33 7.48
CA ARG A 219 13.76 22.56 8.86
C ARG A 219 13.48 21.28 9.64
N ARG A 220 13.73 20.10 9.08
CA ARG A 220 13.50 18.77 9.68
C ARG A 220 12.05 18.50 10.09
N GLU A 221 11.09 19.18 9.46
CA GLU A 221 9.65 18.91 9.62
C GLU A 221 9.26 17.59 8.94
N ILE A 222 9.93 17.28 7.83
CA ILE A 222 9.78 16.02 7.12
C ILE A 222 10.92 15.11 7.53
N LYS A 223 10.61 14.08 8.34
CA LYS A 223 11.59 13.06 8.75
C LYS A 223 11.71 11.91 7.75
N ARG A 224 10.60 11.54 7.12
CA ARG A 224 10.48 10.40 6.21
C ARG A 224 9.48 10.72 5.09
N LEU A 225 9.80 10.27 3.89
CA LEU A 225 8.96 10.43 2.71
C LEU A 225 8.54 9.05 2.18
N ALA A 226 7.30 8.94 1.74
CA ALA A 226 6.84 7.87 0.87
C ALA A 226 6.39 8.49 -0.46
N VAL A 227 6.94 7.99 -1.57
CA VAL A 227 6.79 8.62 -2.90
C VAL A 227 5.94 7.73 -3.80
N PHE A 228 4.82 8.26 -4.26
CA PHE A 228 3.86 7.59 -5.14
C PHE A 228 3.70 8.42 -6.42
N GLY A 229 4.28 7.93 -7.52
CA GLY A 229 4.34 8.65 -8.80
C GLY A 229 3.66 7.89 -9.93
N VAL A 230 2.77 8.54 -10.68
CA VAL A 230 2.23 8.05 -11.96
C VAL A 230 2.26 9.18 -12.98
N ALA A 231 3.40 9.33 -13.64
CA ALA A 231 3.67 10.35 -14.65
C ALA A 231 4.61 9.78 -15.72
N PRO A 232 4.77 10.44 -16.88
CA PRO A 232 5.79 10.09 -17.85
C PRO A 232 7.18 9.97 -17.24
N MET A 233 7.97 9.03 -17.75
CA MET A 233 9.26 8.64 -17.15
C MET A 233 10.22 9.82 -16.97
N PRO A 234 10.38 10.76 -17.92
CA PRO A 234 11.28 11.91 -17.73
C PRO A 234 10.91 12.80 -16.54
N LEU A 235 9.61 12.97 -16.24
CA LEU A 235 9.16 13.74 -15.08
C LEU A 235 9.42 12.99 -13.77
N LEU A 236 9.27 11.67 -13.77
CA LEU A 236 9.61 10.83 -12.61
C LEU A 236 11.12 10.83 -12.35
N VAL A 237 11.94 10.83 -13.41
CA VAL A 237 13.39 11.01 -13.29
C VAL A 237 13.73 12.37 -12.67
N GLU A 238 13.08 13.45 -13.08
CA GLU A 238 13.29 14.76 -12.45
C GLU A 238 12.85 14.77 -10.97
N LEU A 239 11.70 14.17 -10.63
CA LEU A 239 11.28 14.00 -9.24
C LEU A 239 12.33 13.24 -8.42
N GLY A 240 12.89 12.17 -8.98
CA GLY A 240 13.98 11.42 -8.39
C GLY A 240 15.22 12.27 -8.14
N ARG A 241 15.62 13.08 -9.12
CA ARG A 241 16.77 14.00 -8.99
C ARG A 241 16.55 15.03 -7.88
N LEU A 242 15.33 15.54 -7.73
CA LEU A 242 14.98 16.46 -6.64
C LEU A 242 15.02 15.80 -5.26
N LEU A 243 14.88 14.47 -5.20
CA LEU A 243 14.90 13.63 -4.00
C LEU A 243 16.29 13.01 -3.69
N SER A 244 17.32 13.25 -4.51
CA SER A 244 18.61 12.54 -4.41
C SER A 244 19.26 12.61 -3.03
N ASP A 245 19.12 13.75 -2.36
CA ASP A 245 19.74 14.03 -1.06
C ASP A 245 18.84 13.63 0.13
N VAL A 246 17.72 12.93 -0.13
CA VAL A 246 16.75 12.50 0.89
C VAL A 246 16.88 10.99 1.14
N PRO A 247 17.70 10.55 2.12
CA PRO A 247 17.92 9.14 2.38
C PRO A 247 16.68 8.42 2.92
N THR A 248 15.75 9.15 3.55
CA THR A 248 14.52 8.60 4.14
C THR A 248 13.33 8.59 3.18
N ALA A 249 13.56 8.78 1.87
CA ALA A 249 12.54 8.66 0.85
C ALA A 249 12.38 7.21 0.37
N GLU A 250 11.16 6.69 0.51
CA GLU A 250 10.76 5.36 0.09
C GLU A 250 9.87 5.45 -1.15
N VAL A 251 10.41 5.04 -2.30
CA VAL A 251 9.69 5.02 -3.57
C VAL A 251 8.80 3.78 -3.63
N ARG A 252 7.55 3.97 -4.06
CA ARG A 252 6.58 2.88 -4.23
C ARG A 252 6.32 2.61 -5.71
N GLN A 253 5.99 1.36 -6.01
CA GLN A 253 5.64 0.90 -7.35
C GLN A 253 4.15 0.60 -7.43
N LEU A 254 3.51 1.08 -8.51
CA LEU A 254 2.14 0.69 -8.83
C LEU A 254 2.15 -0.72 -9.43
N LEU A 255 1.57 -1.67 -8.72
CA LEU A 255 1.28 -3.01 -9.21
C LEU A 255 -0.07 -3.03 -9.95
N ARG A 256 -0.14 -3.82 -11.01
CA ARG A 256 -1.35 -4.00 -11.83
C ARG A 256 -2.15 -5.22 -11.37
N ASN A 257 -1.47 -6.27 -10.93
CA ASN A 257 -2.11 -7.48 -10.42
C ASN A 257 -1.39 -8.03 -9.16
N PRO A 258 -2.03 -8.01 -7.98
CA PRO A 258 -3.24 -7.27 -7.66
C PRO A 258 -2.98 -5.75 -7.77
N LYS A 259 -3.99 -4.98 -8.17
CA LYS A 259 -3.85 -3.52 -8.31
C LYS A 259 -3.57 -2.90 -6.94
N GLY A 260 -2.48 -2.13 -6.81
CA GLY A 260 -2.12 -1.47 -5.57
C GLY A 260 -0.67 -1.03 -5.51
N TRP A 261 -0.17 -0.69 -4.33
CA TRP A 261 1.20 -0.19 -4.12
C TRP A 261 1.99 -0.99 -3.08
N ARG A 262 1.41 -2.08 -2.60
CA ARG A 262 2.01 -2.95 -1.59
C ARG A 262 3.08 -3.79 -2.27
N TRP A 263 4.31 -3.68 -1.79
CA TRP A 263 5.40 -4.56 -2.19
C TRP A 263 5.08 -6.02 -1.85
N GLN A 264 5.51 -6.93 -2.71
CA GLN A 264 5.36 -8.38 -2.55
C GLN A 264 6.74 -8.99 -2.33
N ASP A 265 7.37 -8.63 -1.20
CA ASP A 265 8.76 -8.99 -0.90
C ASP A 265 9.02 -10.51 -0.82
N SER A 266 7.97 -11.34 -0.75
CA SER A 266 8.03 -12.80 -0.79
C SER A 266 8.08 -13.41 -2.20
N GLU A 267 7.90 -12.63 -3.25
CA GLU A 267 7.95 -13.10 -4.64
C GLU A 267 9.38 -13.44 -5.09
N ALA A 268 9.50 -14.12 -6.23
CA ALA A 268 10.79 -14.39 -6.84
C ALA A 268 11.51 -13.08 -7.23
N PRO A 269 12.84 -12.98 -7.04
CA PRO A 269 13.60 -11.78 -7.39
C PRO A 269 13.65 -11.57 -8.90
N MET A 270 13.62 -10.31 -9.33
CA MET A 270 13.86 -9.93 -10.72
C MET A 270 15.32 -10.17 -11.09
N SER A 271 15.58 -10.74 -12.27
CA SER A 271 16.93 -10.92 -12.81
C SER A 271 17.27 -9.83 -13.82
N LEU A 272 18.40 -9.16 -13.61
CA LEU A 272 18.91 -8.08 -14.46
C LEU A 272 20.20 -8.47 -15.16
N THR A 273 20.30 -8.17 -16.45
CA THR A 273 21.53 -8.30 -17.25
C THR A 273 21.99 -6.94 -17.73
N VAL A 274 23.28 -6.63 -17.53
CA VAL A 274 23.92 -5.45 -18.13
C VAL A 274 24.71 -5.90 -19.36
N SER A 275 24.42 -5.32 -20.51
CA SER A 275 25.13 -5.57 -21.77
C SER A 275 25.93 -4.32 -22.17
N PRO A 276 27.27 -4.41 -22.26
CA PRO A 276 28.11 -3.31 -22.68
C PRO A 276 28.01 -3.03 -24.18
N ALA A 277 28.38 -1.83 -24.60
CA ALA A 277 28.51 -1.52 -26.02
C ALA A 277 29.69 -2.25 -26.66
N ALA A 278 29.53 -2.66 -27.92
CA ALA A 278 30.58 -3.26 -28.72
C ALA A 278 31.51 -2.22 -29.39
N THR A 279 31.07 -0.97 -29.51
CA THR A 279 31.76 0.11 -30.22
C THR A 279 32.19 1.22 -29.27
N ALA A 280 33.24 1.96 -29.67
CA ALA A 280 33.66 3.17 -28.97
C ALA A 280 32.92 4.40 -29.52
N GLY A 281 32.84 5.46 -28.72
CA GLY A 281 32.17 6.71 -29.08
C GLY A 281 31.84 7.56 -27.87
N ARG A 282 31.67 8.87 -28.04
CA ARG A 282 31.36 9.82 -26.94
C ARG A 282 29.87 10.08 -26.75
N THR A 283 29.04 9.66 -27.72
CA THR A 283 27.58 9.73 -27.66
C THR A 283 27.05 8.33 -27.49
N VAL A 284 26.69 7.96 -26.26
CA VAL A 284 26.34 6.58 -25.90
C VAL A 284 24.84 6.47 -25.69
N ALA A 285 24.21 5.47 -26.31
CA ALA A 285 22.84 5.10 -25.99
C ALA A 285 22.82 4.15 -24.78
N LEU A 286 21.94 4.41 -23.82
CA LEU A 286 21.63 3.49 -22.73
C LEU A 286 20.15 3.12 -22.80
N LYS A 287 19.87 1.84 -23.04
CA LYS A 287 18.52 1.29 -23.03
C LYS A 287 18.20 0.76 -21.63
N LEU A 288 17.04 1.12 -21.09
CA LEU A 288 16.50 0.50 -19.88
C LEU A 288 15.31 -0.38 -20.29
N GLU A 289 15.56 -1.68 -20.44
CA GLU A 289 14.62 -2.67 -20.97
C GLU A 289 14.01 -3.49 -19.83
N ILE A 290 13.36 -2.81 -18.88
CA ILE A 290 12.85 -3.43 -17.65
C ILE A 290 11.42 -3.90 -17.83
N SER A 291 10.54 -3.04 -18.37
CA SER A 291 9.14 -3.38 -18.61
C SER A 291 8.85 -3.81 -20.04
N ALA A 292 9.74 -3.51 -20.99
CA ALA A 292 9.66 -3.94 -22.39
C ALA A 292 11.03 -3.84 -23.07
N GLY A 293 11.24 -4.64 -24.12
CA GLY A 293 12.42 -4.54 -24.98
C GLY A 293 12.40 -3.30 -25.89
N ILE A 294 13.58 -2.82 -26.26
CA ILE A 294 13.81 -1.67 -27.13
C ILE A 294 14.75 -2.10 -28.26
N ALA A 295 14.22 -2.13 -29.49
CA ALA A 295 14.97 -2.49 -30.68
C ALA A 295 16.07 -1.46 -31.02
N ASN A 296 17.25 -1.95 -31.42
CA ASN A 296 18.40 -1.10 -31.73
C ASN A 296 18.16 -0.16 -32.92
N ASP A 297 17.38 -0.58 -33.92
CA ASP A 297 17.07 0.26 -35.09
C ASP A 297 16.36 1.56 -34.72
N ARG A 298 15.56 1.53 -33.65
CA ARG A 298 14.88 2.72 -33.12
C ARG A 298 15.86 3.73 -32.52
N ILE A 299 16.98 3.24 -31.98
CA ILE A 299 18.08 4.07 -31.47
C ILE A 299 18.89 4.61 -32.64
N ALA A 300 19.18 3.75 -33.64
CA ALA A 300 19.96 4.12 -34.82
C ALA A 300 19.28 5.24 -35.64
N GLN A 301 17.95 5.30 -35.67
CA GLN A 301 17.19 6.39 -36.30
C GLN A 301 17.45 7.77 -35.67
N ILE A 302 17.90 7.81 -34.41
CA ILE A 302 18.08 9.05 -33.65
C ILE A 302 19.55 9.41 -33.51
N LEU A 303 20.42 8.42 -33.24
CA LEU A 303 21.84 8.64 -32.95
C LEU A 303 22.78 8.15 -34.06
N GLY A 304 22.23 7.57 -35.13
CA GLY A 304 22.99 6.92 -36.19
C GLY A 304 23.39 5.48 -35.85
N THR A 305 23.81 4.74 -36.87
CA THR A 305 24.13 3.29 -36.78
C THR A 305 25.37 2.96 -35.95
N ASN A 306 26.23 3.95 -35.70
CA ASN A 306 27.53 3.74 -35.06
C ASN A 306 27.54 4.10 -33.57
N ALA A 307 26.41 4.58 -33.03
CA ALA A 307 26.31 4.94 -31.61
C ALA A 307 26.54 3.68 -30.74
N PRO A 308 27.46 3.72 -29.76
CA PRO A 308 27.60 2.66 -28.77
C PRO A 308 26.30 2.45 -27.98
N ILE A 309 25.83 1.21 -27.89
CA ILE A 309 24.57 0.87 -27.19
C ILE A 309 24.88 0.00 -25.98
N TRP A 310 24.63 0.56 -24.79
CA TRP A 310 24.54 -0.18 -23.53
C TRP A 310 23.08 -0.55 -23.26
N SER A 311 22.86 -1.65 -22.55
CA SER A 311 21.53 -2.05 -22.09
C SER A 311 21.56 -2.56 -20.66
N ILE A 312 20.52 -2.24 -19.90
CA ILE A 312 20.12 -2.95 -18.68
C ILE A 312 18.76 -3.58 -18.98
N SER A 313 18.70 -4.91 -19.00
CA SER A 313 17.50 -5.66 -19.37
C SER A 313 17.04 -6.59 -18.26
N ALA A 314 15.72 -6.70 -18.08
CA ALA A 314 15.13 -7.67 -17.18
C ALA A 314 14.75 -8.96 -17.93
N SER A 315 15.05 -10.12 -17.33
CA SER A 315 14.58 -11.39 -17.87
C SER A 315 13.04 -11.45 -17.80
N GLY A 316 12.39 -11.68 -18.94
CA GLY A 316 10.92 -11.72 -19.02
C GLY A 316 10.24 -10.36 -18.85
N ALA A 317 10.87 -9.26 -19.28
CA ALA A 317 10.36 -7.89 -19.16
C ALA A 317 8.83 -7.74 -19.41
N HIS A 318 8.12 -7.19 -18.42
CA HIS A 318 6.70 -6.84 -18.52
C HIS A 318 6.32 -5.70 -17.57
N ASN A 319 5.14 -5.11 -17.76
CA ASN A 319 4.67 -3.91 -17.05
C ASN A 319 4.42 -4.06 -15.54
N ASP A 320 4.62 -5.24 -14.96
CA ASP A 320 4.31 -5.58 -13.57
C ASP A 320 5.45 -6.41 -12.93
N ILE A 321 6.67 -6.29 -13.47
CA ILE A 321 7.83 -7.12 -13.12
C ILE A 321 8.50 -6.71 -11.80
N MET A 322 8.40 -5.43 -11.44
CA MET A 322 9.04 -4.86 -10.25
C MET A 322 8.13 -5.06 -9.05
N ARG A 323 8.31 -6.16 -8.32
CA ARG A 323 7.40 -6.59 -7.24
C ARG A 323 7.98 -6.47 -5.85
N ARG A 324 9.29 -6.35 -5.71
CA ARG A 324 9.98 -6.29 -4.41
C ARG A 324 10.74 -4.99 -4.23
N ARG A 325 10.97 -4.62 -2.97
CA ARG A 325 11.85 -3.49 -2.62
C ARG A 325 13.29 -3.74 -3.09
N ASP A 326 13.76 -4.98 -2.95
CA ASP A 326 15.12 -5.38 -3.34
C ASP A 326 15.33 -5.27 -4.85
N ASP A 327 14.32 -5.62 -5.67
CA ASP A 327 14.38 -5.49 -7.13
C ASP A 327 14.70 -4.04 -7.54
N LEU A 328 14.08 -3.08 -6.86
CA LEU A 328 14.28 -1.65 -7.10
C LEU A 328 15.68 -1.20 -6.67
N ALA A 329 16.15 -1.69 -5.52
CA ALA A 329 17.49 -1.39 -5.00
C ALA A 329 18.59 -1.98 -5.91
N ASP A 330 18.40 -3.21 -6.39
CA ASP A 330 19.31 -3.88 -7.31
C ASP A 330 19.33 -3.19 -8.67
N PHE A 331 18.18 -2.76 -9.18
CA PHE A 331 18.11 -1.90 -10.36
C PHE A 331 18.89 -0.60 -10.17
N ALA A 332 18.68 0.13 -9.06
CA ALA A 332 19.38 1.38 -8.79
C ALA A 332 20.90 1.17 -8.66
N LYS A 333 21.34 0.03 -8.13
CA LYS A 333 22.76 -0.36 -8.09
C LYS A 333 23.31 -0.66 -9.47
N ALA A 334 22.61 -1.45 -10.28
CA ALA A 334 23.00 -1.78 -11.65
C ALA A 334 23.09 -0.51 -12.52
N PHE A 335 22.15 0.40 -12.37
CA PHE A 335 22.13 1.67 -13.09
C PHE A 335 23.37 2.53 -12.78
N ARG A 336 23.70 2.75 -11.50
CA ARG A 336 24.91 3.49 -11.10
C ARG A 336 26.18 2.85 -11.63
N GLY A 337 26.31 1.52 -11.42
CA GLY A 337 27.47 0.78 -11.92
C GLY A 337 27.61 0.85 -13.44
N THR A 338 26.50 0.93 -14.16
CA THR A 338 26.48 1.10 -15.63
C THR A 338 26.93 2.49 -16.04
N LEU A 339 26.49 3.55 -15.36
CA LEU A 339 26.98 4.92 -15.62
C LEU A 339 28.49 5.02 -15.38
N ASP A 340 28.99 4.42 -14.30
CA ASP A 340 30.42 4.38 -14.02
C ASP A 340 31.20 3.58 -15.08
N ALA A 341 30.63 2.47 -15.56
CA ALA A 341 31.23 1.66 -16.62
C ALA A 341 31.26 2.39 -17.96
N ILE A 342 30.19 3.10 -18.31
CA ILE A 342 30.11 3.96 -19.50
C ILE A 342 31.20 5.04 -19.41
N LYS A 343 31.31 5.73 -18.28
CA LYS A 343 32.30 6.78 -18.09
C LYS A 343 33.74 6.25 -18.24
N ARG A 344 34.04 5.08 -17.65
CA ARG A 344 35.35 4.43 -17.81
C ARG A 344 35.65 4.02 -19.26
N ALA A 345 34.65 3.53 -19.99
CA ALA A 345 34.84 3.04 -21.35
C ALA A 345 34.87 4.15 -22.40
N HIS A 346 34.17 5.26 -22.17
CA HIS A 346 33.90 6.30 -23.18
C HIS A 346 34.48 7.69 -22.83
N GLY A 347 35.05 7.85 -21.63
CA GLY A 347 35.68 9.09 -21.15
C GLY A 347 34.77 9.94 -20.26
N GLU A 348 35.37 10.90 -19.55
CA GLU A 348 34.65 11.79 -18.61
C GLU A 348 33.64 12.71 -19.32
N ASP A 349 33.91 13.11 -20.57
CA ASP A 349 33.05 13.99 -21.38
C ASP A 349 31.94 13.24 -22.15
N VAL A 350 31.71 11.95 -21.83
CA VAL A 350 30.66 11.16 -22.49
C VAL A 350 29.27 11.72 -22.21
N THR A 351 28.42 11.78 -23.23
CA THR A 351 26.99 12.08 -23.07
C THR A 351 26.17 10.81 -23.23
N VAL A 352 25.31 10.54 -22.24
CA VAL A 352 24.42 9.37 -22.25
C VAL A 352 23.04 9.77 -22.77
N HIS A 353 22.57 9.10 -23.81
CA HIS A 353 21.21 9.21 -24.32
C HIS A 353 20.40 8.03 -23.77
N LEU A 354 19.51 8.33 -22.82
CA LEU A 354 18.71 7.34 -22.11
C LEU A 354 17.38 7.08 -22.80
N PHE A 355 17.13 5.81 -23.14
CA PHE A 355 15.89 5.33 -23.76
C PHE A 355 15.18 4.39 -22.79
N PRO A 356 14.17 4.88 -22.06
CA PRO A 356 13.57 4.11 -20.98
C PRO A 356 12.33 3.32 -21.43
N ALA A 357 12.25 2.07 -20.98
CA ALA A 357 11.04 1.26 -20.90
C ALA A 357 11.05 0.57 -19.53
N MET A 358 10.57 1.28 -18.51
CA MET A 358 10.71 0.86 -17.11
C MET A 358 9.48 1.17 -16.24
N PRO A 359 9.30 0.46 -15.11
CA PRO A 359 8.29 0.79 -14.10
C PRO A 359 8.46 2.20 -13.51
N VAL A 360 7.39 2.76 -12.94
CA VAL A 360 7.36 4.12 -12.39
C VAL A 360 8.36 4.32 -11.25
N SER A 361 8.56 3.31 -10.39
CA SER A 361 9.53 3.40 -9.30
C SER A 361 10.97 3.44 -9.83
N ALA A 362 11.28 2.63 -10.84
CA ALA A 362 12.59 2.63 -11.50
C ALA A 362 12.91 4.00 -12.12
N ALA A 363 11.91 4.68 -12.70
CA ALA A 363 12.11 6.01 -13.24
C ALA A 363 12.46 7.05 -12.16
N VAL A 364 11.84 6.99 -10.98
CA VAL A 364 12.24 7.83 -9.85
C VAL A 364 13.66 7.47 -9.38
N GLU A 365 14.00 6.18 -9.30
CA GLU A 365 15.33 5.76 -8.87
C GLU A 365 16.44 6.13 -9.87
N VAL A 366 16.18 6.19 -11.18
CA VAL A 366 17.14 6.73 -12.16
C VAL A 366 17.56 8.14 -11.77
N GLY A 367 16.61 8.99 -11.38
CA GLY A 367 16.89 10.35 -10.92
C GLY A 367 17.66 10.40 -9.61
N ARG A 368 17.26 9.59 -8.61
CA ARG A 368 17.92 9.53 -7.29
C ARG A 368 19.34 8.98 -7.37
N ALA A 369 19.55 8.01 -8.24
CA ALA A 369 20.82 7.33 -8.43
C ALA A 369 21.83 8.17 -9.21
N TRP A 370 21.40 9.17 -9.97
CA TRP A 370 22.28 10.04 -10.72
C TRP A 370 22.96 11.09 -9.83
N GLN A 371 24.28 11.18 -9.91
CA GLN A 371 25.09 12.10 -9.10
C GLN A 371 25.73 13.16 -9.99
N PRO A 372 25.35 14.45 -9.85
CA PRO A 372 25.80 15.52 -10.75
C PRO A 372 27.32 15.69 -10.83
N LYS A 373 28.07 15.27 -9.81
CA LYS A 373 29.54 15.43 -9.77
C LYS A 373 30.31 14.19 -10.20
N ALA A 374 29.64 13.04 -10.34
CA ALA A 374 30.31 11.76 -10.56
C ALA A 374 29.92 11.11 -11.89
N HIS A 375 28.66 11.26 -12.30
CA HIS A 375 28.09 10.59 -13.47
C HIS A 375 28.02 11.53 -14.68
N PRO A 376 28.07 10.99 -15.90
CA PRO A 376 27.94 11.79 -17.12
C PRO A 376 26.56 12.48 -17.22
N PRO A 377 26.44 13.56 -18.01
CA PRO A 377 25.15 14.14 -18.34
C PRO A 377 24.26 13.11 -19.06
N ILE A 378 22.96 13.19 -18.80
CA ILE A 378 21.97 12.26 -19.36
C ILE A 378 20.91 13.05 -20.12
N ARG A 379 20.81 12.80 -21.43
CA ARG A 379 19.67 13.24 -22.25
C ARG A 379 18.60 12.15 -22.25
N ILE A 380 17.43 12.46 -21.72
CA ILE A 380 16.35 11.50 -21.50
C ILE A 380 15.32 11.61 -22.62
N TYR A 381 14.97 10.47 -23.19
CA TYR A 381 13.97 10.35 -24.24
C TYR A 381 12.65 9.84 -23.69
N ASP A 382 11.55 10.25 -24.31
CA ASP A 382 10.20 9.73 -24.06
C ASP A 382 9.65 9.06 -25.32
N GLN A 383 8.91 7.97 -25.15
CA GLN A 383 8.25 7.29 -26.27
C GLN A 383 6.90 7.93 -26.56
N ASN A 384 6.80 8.67 -27.67
CA ASN A 384 5.57 9.32 -28.10
C ASN A 384 5.17 8.87 -29.52
N ASN A 385 4.07 8.12 -29.62
CA ASN A 385 3.59 7.61 -30.90
C ASN A 385 3.06 8.73 -31.83
N ALA A 386 2.50 9.81 -31.28
CA ALA A 386 2.01 10.94 -32.07
C ALA A 386 3.15 11.74 -32.71
N LEU A 387 4.35 11.70 -32.11
CA LEU A 387 5.56 12.36 -32.61
C LEU A 387 6.54 11.40 -33.29
N GLY A 388 6.09 10.18 -33.62
CA GLY A 388 6.86 9.25 -34.46
C GLY A 388 7.93 8.43 -33.73
N GLY A 389 7.91 8.36 -32.39
CA GLY A 389 8.82 7.51 -31.63
C GLY A 389 9.47 8.23 -30.45
N PHE A 390 10.76 7.96 -30.24
CA PHE A 390 11.49 8.56 -29.13
C PHE A 390 11.82 10.03 -29.43
N ILE A 391 11.44 10.92 -28.53
CA ILE A 391 11.76 12.35 -28.59
C ILE A 391 12.59 12.77 -27.38
N PRO A 392 13.53 13.73 -27.52
CA PRO A 392 14.23 14.27 -26.36
C PRO A 392 13.25 15.06 -25.49
N ALA A 393 13.17 14.71 -24.21
CA ALA A 393 12.18 15.25 -23.28
C ALA A 393 12.78 16.04 -22.12
N HIS A 394 13.93 15.57 -21.60
CA HIS A 394 14.58 16.19 -20.44
C HIS A 394 16.09 15.93 -20.48
N GLU A 395 16.85 16.69 -19.70
CA GLU A 395 18.30 16.55 -19.57
C GLU A 395 18.75 16.72 -18.12
N LEU A 396 19.65 15.84 -17.67
CA LEU A 396 20.38 15.97 -16.42
C LEU A 396 21.80 16.43 -16.74
N THR A 397 22.14 17.65 -16.33
CA THR A 397 23.46 18.25 -16.58
C THR A 397 24.15 18.61 -15.28
N HIS A 398 25.48 18.75 -15.31
CA HIS A 398 26.30 19.10 -14.13
C HIS A 398 25.99 20.50 -13.58
N GLU A 399 25.36 21.37 -14.36
CA GLU A 399 24.94 22.68 -13.91
C GLU A 399 23.71 22.59 -13.00
N GLN A 400 23.91 22.86 -11.71
CA GLN A 400 22.82 23.34 -10.87
C GLN A 400 22.41 24.72 -11.41
N ARG A 401 21.44 24.78 -12.33
CA ARG A 401 20.68 26.02 -12.48
C ARG A 401 19.92 26.22 -11.17
N SER A 402 20.55 26.93 -10.25
CA SER A 402 19.90 27.66 -9.18
C SER A 402 18.88 28.58 -9.85
N ALA A 403 17.65 28.10 -9.97
CA ALA A 403 16.52 28.98 -10.18
C ALA A 403 16.33 29.73 -8.86
N ALA A 404 16.83 30.97 -8.84
CA ALA A 404 16.39 31.99 -7.91
C ALA A 404 14.90 32.28 -8.09
#